data_AF-A0A920S5C7-F1
#
_entry.id   AF-A0A920S5C7-F1
#
_cell.length_a   1.000
_cell.length_b   1.000
_cell.length_c   1.000
_cell.angle_alpha   90.00
_cell.angle_beta   90.00
_cell.angle_gamma   90.00
#
_symmetry.space_group_name_H-M   'P 1'
#
loop_
_entity.id
_entity.type
_entity.pdbx_description
1 polymer ?
#
loop_
_entity_poly.entity_id
_entity_poly.type
_entity_poly.pdbx_seq_one_letter_code
_entity_poly.pdbx_strand_id
1 'polypeptide(L)'
;MNEKLPPIEHPIIRTHPETGKKLIYVNEIFTSHIKGLNINESDAILEFLYKHYTTKFQCRFIGEKNSIAFWDNQITQHFAVGDYSSLRVMQGNGFMVLISPIKDIRINKIFKAMDLRSISRD
;
A
#
# COMPACT_ATOMS: atom_id res chain seq x y z
N MET A 1 -10.35 18.36 -5.89
CA MET A 1 -8.89 18.32 -6.09
C MET A 1 -8.26 19.41 -5.24
N ASN A 2 -7.26 19.06 -4.43
CA ASN A 2 -6.58 20.01 -3.57
C ASN A 2 -5.59 20.80 -4.46
N GLU A 3 -5.90 22.05 -4.81
CA GLU A 3 -5.09 22.84 -5.77
C GLU A 3 -3.62 23.00 -5.37
N LYS A 4 -3.31 22.77 -4.08
CA LYS A 4 -1.95 22.84 -3.54
C LYS A 4 -1.10 21.59 -3.80
N LEU A 5 -1.70 20.45 -4.14
CA LEU A 5 -1.01 19.19 -4.40
C LEU A 5 -1.64 18.51 -5.62
N PRO A 6 -1.09 18.71 -6.82
CA PRO A 6 -1.60 18.05 -8.02
C PRO A 6 -1.34 16.55 -7.94
N PRO A 7 -2.20 15.71 -8.55
CA PRO A 7 -1.97 14.27 -8.59
C PRO A 7 -0.65 13.93 -9.28
N ILE A 8 0.05 12.92 -8.76
CA ILE A 8 1.33 12.45 -9.29
C ILE A 8 1.18 11.01 -9.78
N GLU A 9 1.72 10.75 -10.96
CA GLU A 9 1.80 9.39 -11.50
C GLU A 9 2.95 8.60 -10.85
N HIS A 10 2.63 7.38 -10.42
CA HIS A 10 3.61 6.44 -9.88
C HIS A 10 3.52 5.09 -10.58
N PRO A 11 4.63 4.36 -10.71
CA PRO A 11 4.59 3.02 -11.28
C PRO A 11 3.84 2.08 -10.34
N ILE A 12 3.02 1.18 -10.89
CA ILE A 12 2.32 0.16 -10.08
C ILE A 12 3.32 -0.83 -9.49
N ILE A 13 4.40 -1.11 -10.23
CA ILE A 13 5.51 -1.92 -9.75
C ILE A 13 6.72 -1.03 -9.57
N ARG A 14 7.19 -0.92 -8.33
CA ARG A 14 8.43 -0.22 -7.99
C ARG A 14 9.54 -1.23 -7.74
N THR A 15 10.78 -0.84 -8.04
CA THR A 15 11.97 -1.61 -7.69
C THR A 15 12.59 -0.96 -6.46
N HIS A 16 12.84 -1.76 -5.42
CA HIS A 16 13.51 -1.28 -4.22
C HIS A 16 14.95 -0.90 -4.57
N PRO A 17 15.40 0.34 -4.27
CA PRO A 17 16.69 0.85 -4.75
C PRO A 17 17.89 0.04 -4.22
N GLU A 18 17.86 -0.38 -2.96
CA GLU A 18 18.98 -1.14 -2.37
C GLU A 18 18.92 -2.64 -2.65
N THR A 19 17.74 -3.27 -2.53
CA THR A 19 17.62 -4.73 -2.62
C THR A 19 17.27 -5.24 -4.03
N GLY A 20 16.91 -4.37 -4.96
CA GLY A 20 16.47 -4.74 -6.32
C GLY A 20 15.14 -5.50 -6.38
N LYS A 21 14.48 -5.74 -5.24
CA LYS A 21 13.21 -6.48 -5.18
C LYS A 21 12.09 -5.65 -5.80
N LYS A 22 11.19 -6.31 -6.52
CA LYS A 22 9.98 -5.69 -7.06
C LYS A 22 8.85 -5.74 -6.02
N LEU A 23 8.15 -4.62 -5.90
CA LEU A 23 7.04 -4.42 -4.95
C LEU A 23 5.84 -3.79 -5.66
N ILE A 24 4.65 -4.12 -5.19
CA ILE A 24 3.41 -3.48 -5.65
C ILE A 24 3.26 -2.18 -4.90
N TYR A 25 3.13 -1.07 -5.63
CA TYR A 25 3.10 0.28 -5.10
C TYR A 25 1.72 0.91 -5.31
N VAL A 26 0.70 0.32 -4.69
CA VAL A 26 -0.67 0.84 -4.61
C VAL A 26 -1.08 0.98 -3.16
N ASN A 27 -1.94 1.93 -2.84
CA ASN A 27 -2.49 2.12 -1.51
C ASN A 27 -3.89 2.71 -1.59
N GLU A 28 -4.81 2.15 -0.81
CA GLU A 28 -6.24 2.49 -0.80
C GLU A 28 -6.55 3.94 -0.43
N ILE A 29 -5.71 4.60 0.37
CA ILE A 29 -5.95 5.98 0.81
C ILE A 29 -5.56 6.99 -0.27
N PHE A 30 -4.49 6.72 -1.01
CA PHE A 30 -3.90 7.70 -1.93
C PHE A 30 -4.03 7.36 -3.41
N THR A 31 -4.28 6.10 -3.78
CA THR A 31 -4.35 5.70 -5.19
C THR A 31 -5.74 5.98 -5.71
N SER A 32 -5.85 6.89 -6.68
CA SER A 32 -7.15 7.24 -7.26
C SER A 32 -7.58 6.28 -8.35
N HIS A 33 -6.70 5.97 -9.31
CA HIS A 33 -7.00 5.02 -10.39
C HIS A 33 -5.74 4.50 -11.09
N ILE A 34 -5.90 3.42 -11.85
CA ILE A 34 -4.90 2.89 -12.77
C ILE A 34 -4.99 3.64 -14.10
N LYS A 35 -3.87 4.18 -14.56
CA LYS A 35 -3.82 4.95 -15.81
C LYS A 35 -4.10 4.05 -17.02
N GLY A 36 -4.92 4.54 -17.94
CA GLY A 36 -5.20 3.87 -19.22
C GLY A 36 -6.33 2.84 -19.14
N LEU A 37 -6.92 2.63 -17.96
CA LEU A 37 -8.12 1.82 -17.78
C LEU A 37 -9.34 2.71 -17.59
N ASN A 38 -10.52 2.18 -17.87
CA ASN A 38 -11.75 2.81 -17.41
C ASN A 38 -11.92 2.62 -15.88
N ILE A 39 -12.80 3.41 -15.27
CA ILE A 39 -12.96 3.44 -13.81
C ILE A 39 -13.34 2.07 -13.23
N ASN A 40 -14.28 1.35 -13.87
CA ASN A 40 -14.74 0.05 -13.37
C ASN A 40 -13.64 -1.02 -13.42
N GLU A 41 -12.83 -1.01 -14.49
CA GLU A 41 -11.67 -1.92 -14.62
C GLU A 41 -10.59 -1.59 -13.59
N SER A 42 -10.30 -0.30 -13.41
CA SER A 42 -9.35 0.19 -12.41
C SER A 42 -9.77 -0.25 -11.01
N ASP A 43 -11.02 0.00 -10.64
CA ASP A 43 -11.55 -0.29 -9.31
C ASP A 43 -11.52 -1.80 -9.01
N ALA A 44 -11.94 -2.64 -9.97
CA ALA A 44 -11.92 -4.09 -9.80
C ALA A 44 -10.50 -4.63 -9.55
N ILE A 45 -9.49 -4.10 -10.24
CA ILE A 45 -8.09 -4.51 -10.07
C ILE A 45 -7.54 -3.99 -8.74
N LEU A 46 -7.80 -2.72 -8.41
CA LEU A 46 -7.36 -2.14 -7.15
C LEU A 46 -7.96 -2.89 -5.96
N GLU A 47 -9.25 -3.21 -5.99
CA GLU A 47 -9.92 -3.99 -4.94
C GLU A 47 -9.27 -5.37 -4.78
N PHE A 48 -8.99 -6.06 -5.88
CA PHE A 48 -8.26 -7.34 -5.85
C PHE A 48 -6.89 -7.20 -5.19
N LEU A 49 -6.12 -6.16 -5.54
CA LEU A 49 -4.80 -5.90 -4.97
C LEU A 49 -4.88 -5.57 -3.47
N TYR A 50 -5.85 -4.74 -3.07
CA TYR A 50 -6.09 -4.36 -1.67
C TYR A 50 -6.42 -5.59 -0.82
N LYS A 51 -7.33 -6.43 -1.30
CA LYS A 51 -7.70 -7.68 -0.64
C LYS A 51 -6.52 -8.68 -0.57
N HIS A 52 -5.64 -8.67 -1.55
CA HIS A 52 -4.49 -9.56 -1.60
C HIS A 52 -3.50 -9.30 -0.46
N TYR A 53 -3.12 -8.04 -0.21
CA TYR A 53 -2.14 -7.75 0.85
C TYR A 53 -2.75 -7.69 2.25
N THR A 54 -4.01 -7.27 2.38
CA THR A 54 -4.69 -7.20 3.69
C THR A 54 -4.99 -8.54 4.34
N THR A 55 -4.95 -9.66 3.61
CA THR A 55 -5.31 -10.97 4.19
C THR A 55 -4.12 -11.86 4.52
N LYS A 56 -2.93 -11.55 3.99
CA LYS A 56 -1.78 -12.48 4.00
C LYS A 56 -0.51 -11.92 4.63
N PHE A 57 -0.35 -10.61 4.68
CA PHE A 57 0.93 -9.98 5.01
C PHE A 57 0.72 -8.87 6.05
N GLN A 58 0.58 -9.26 7.33
CA GLN A 58 0.28 -8.30 8.39
C GLN A 58 1.04 -8.64 9.66
N CYS A 59 1.42 -7.58 10.40
CA CYS A 59 1.99 -7.66 11.73
C CYS A 59 1.30 -6.63 12.61
N ARG A 60 0.67 -7.06 13.72
CA ARG A 60 0.11 -6.12 14.68
C ARG A 60 1.16 -5.79 15.73
N PHE A 61 1.49 -4.51 15.84
CA PHE A 61 2.40 -4.03 16.86
C PHE A 61 1.63 -3.53 18.09
N ILE A 62 1.71 -4.30 19.17
CA ILE A 62 1.20 -3.91 20.49
C ILE A 62 2.37 -3.23 21.20
N GLY A 63 2.36 -1.90 21.18
CA GLY A 63 3.44 -1.12 21.78
C GLY A 63 3.17 -0.83 23.25
N GLU A 64 4.21 -0.87 24.07
CA GLU A 64 4.17 -0.47 25.47
C GLU A 64 4.80 0.91 25.67
N LYS A 65 4.85 1.36 26.92
CA LYS A 65 5.57 2.58 27.27
C LYS A 65 7.01 2.51 26.79
N ASN A 66 7.46 3.57 26.12
CA ASN A 66 8.79 3.74 25.54
C ASN A 66 9.15 2.75 24.41
N SER A 67 8.17 2.03 23.86
CA SER A 67 8.41 1.19 22.69
C SER A 67 8.64 2.03 21.43
N ILE A 68 9.53 1.56 20.56
CA ILE A 68 9.84 2.19 19.28
C ILE A 68 9.69 1.15 18.17
N ALA A 69 9.04 1.53 17.08
CA ALA A 69 8.91 0.70 15.89
C ALA A 69 9.54 1.43 14.69
N PHE A 70 10.33 0.70 13.91
CA PHE A 70 10.91 1.15 12.65
C PHE A 70 10.40 0.26 11.52
N TRP A 71 10.20 0.86 10.35
CA TRP A 71 9.81 0.14 9.15
C TRP A 71 10.34 0.86 7.91
N ASP A 72 10.45 0.12 6.82
CA ASP A 72 10.79 0.69 5.51
C ASP A 72 9.52 1.09 4.75
N ASN A 73 9.27 2.39 4.68
CA ASN A 73 8.08 2.96 4.05
C ASN A 73 8.01 2.72 2.53
N GLN A 74 9.08 2.24 1.88
CA GLN A 74 9.04 1.86 0.46
C GLN A 74 8.31 0.53 0.23
N ILE A 75 8.24 -0.34 1.24
CA ILE A 75 7.68 -1.71 1.14
C ILE A 75 6.58 -1.99 2.16
N THR A 76 6.15 -1.00 2.93
CA THR A 76 5.12 -1.19 3.97
C THR A 76 3.98 -0.20 3.83
N GLN A 77 2.78 -0.65 4.18
CA GLN A 77 1.64 0.17 4.50
C GLN A 77 1.41 0.09 5.99
N HIS A 78 0.74 1.07 6.58
CA HIS A 78 0.43 1.02 8.00
C HIS A 78 -0.90 1.68 8.26
N PHE A 79 -1.56 1.20 9.29
CA PHE A 79 -2.86 1.69 9.71
C PHE A 79 -2.86 1.84 11.23
N ALA A 80 -3.17 3.05 11.70
CA ALA A 80 -3.38 3.28 13.11
C ALA A 80 -4.78 2.78 13.50
N VAL A 81 -4.84 1.76 14.35
CA VAL A 81 -6.12 1.25 14.84
C VAL A 81 -6.69 2.26 15.84
N GLY A 82 -7.92 2.71 15.58
CA GLY A 82 -8.65 3.63 16.46
C GLY A 82 -9.32 2.96 17.66
N ASP A 83 -8.74 1.92 18.24
CA ASP A 83 -9.35 1.11 19.30
C ASP A 83 -8.98 1.57 20.73
N TYR A 84 -8.82 2.88 20.93
CA TYR A 84 -8.44 3.48 22.21
C TYR A 84 -9.49 4.48 22.72
N SER A 85 -9.71 4.49 24.03
CA SER A 85 -10.74 5.32 24.70
C SER A 85 -10.24 6.68 25.19
N SER A 86 -8.94 6.96 25.11
CA SER A 86 -8.30 8.19 25.59
C SER A 86 -7.36 8.80 24.57
N LEU A 87 -7.12 10.11 24.65
CA LEU A 87 -6.12 10.79 23.80
C LEU A 87 -4.77 10.07 23.90
N ARG A 88 -4.25 9.66 22.74
CA ARG A 88 -3.03 8.87 22.61
C ARG A 88 -1.93 9.74 22.02
N VAL A 89 -0.94 10.08 22.84
CA VAL A 89 0.36 10.59 22.37
C VAL A 89 1.24 9.34 22.23
N MET A 90 1.51 8.91 20.99
CA MET A 90 2.02 7.58 20.62
C MET A 90 2.82 6.80 21.70
N GLN A 91 2.17 5.85 22.39
CA GLN A 91 2.71 4.62 23.00
C GLN A 91 1.63 3.51 22.94
N GLY A 92 1.92 2.36 22.32
CA GLY A 92 1.25 1.70 21.16
C GLY A 92 -0.03 0.82 21.27
N ASN A 93 -0.60 0.59 20.07
CA ASN A 93 -1.46 -0.49 19.54
C ASN A 93 -1.65 -0.17 18.05
N GLY A 94 -0.54 -0.15 17.30
CA GLY A 94 -0.54 0.15 15.87
C GLY A 94 -0.66 -1.13 15.05
N PHE A 95 -1.43 -1.11 13.96
CA PHE A 95 -1.47 -2.23 13.03
C PHE A 95 -0.54 -1.94 11.86
N MET A 96 0.53 -2.73 11.73
CA MET A 96 1.49 -2.58 10.64
C MET A 96 1.12 -3.58 9.53
N VAL A 97 0.67 -3.08 8.39
CA VAL A 97 0.34 -3.91 7.22
C VAL A 97 1.58 -4.04 6.35
N LEU A 98 2.32 -5.14 6.51
CA LEU A 98 3.47 -5.41 5.65
C LEU A 98 2.99 -5.56 4.19
N ILE A 99 3.48 -4.77 3.23
CA ILE A 99 3.13 -5.01 1.83
C ILE A 99 3.99 -6.17 1.34
N SER A 100 3.31 -7.07 0.63
CA SER A 100 3.87 -8.24 -0.01
C SER A 100 5.05 -7.90 -0.92
N PRO A 101 6.23 -8.56 -0.78
CA PRO A 101 7.15 -8.67 -1.91
C PRO A 101 6.41 -9.36 -3.06
N ILE A 102 6.63 -8.97 -4.33
CA ILE A 102 6.02 -9.67 -5.47
C ILE A 102 6.56 -11.09 -5.53
N LYS A 103 5.89 -12.00 -4.84
CA LYS A 103 6.10 -13.46 -4.93
C LYS A 103 4.86 -14.16 -5.47
N ASP A 104 3.70 -13.48 -5.53
CA ASP A 104 2.49 -14.05 -6.10
C ASP A 104 2.51 -13.99 -7.64
N ILE A 105 2.69 -15.15 -8.26
CA ILE A 105 2.77 -15.30 -9.72
C ILE A 105 1.48 -14.86 -10.44
N ARG A 106 0.34 -14.86 -9.75
CA ARG A 106 -0.96 -14.45 -10.32
C ARG A 106 -0.98 -12.96 -10.61
N ILE A 107 -0.34 -12.16 -9.75
CA ILE A 107 -0.22 -10.72 -9.91
C ILE A 107 0.68 -10.38 -11.10
N ASN A 108 1.79 -11.10 -11.25
CA ASN A 108 2.67 -10.93 -12.41
C ASN A 108 1.96 -11.28 -13.73
N LYS A 109 1.03 -12.24 -13.74
CA LYS A 109 0.22 -12.57 -14.93
C LYS A 109 -0.76 -11.45 -15.27
N ILE A 110 -1.46 -10.87 -14.28
CA ILE A 110 -2.40 -9.76 -14.50
C ILE A 110 -1.68 -8.56 -15.09
N PHE A 111 -0.55 -8.14 -14.51
CA PHE A 111 0.19 -6.98 -15.00
C PHE A 111 0.75 -7.17 -16.42
N LYS A 112 1.20 -8.39 -16.76
CA LYS A 112 1.64 -8.70 -18.13
C LYS A 112 0.49 -8.76 -19.12
N ALA A 113 -0.66 -9.32 -18.74
CA ALA A 113 -1.79 -9.49 -19.65
C ALA A 113 -2.47 -8.16 -19.99
N MET A 114 -2.47 -7.19 -19.07
CA MET A 114 -3.18 -5.92 -19.20
C MET A 114 -2.26 -4.72 -19.48
N ASP A 115 -0.95 -4.94 -19.63
CA ASP A 115 0.08 -3.88 -19.83
C ASP A 115 -0.05 -2.70 -18.86
N LEU A 116 -0.33 -2.98 -17.58
CA LEU A 116 -0.53 -1.93 -16.58
C LEU A 116 0.81 -1.40 -16.09
N ARG A 117 1.01 -0.09 -16.18
CA ARG A 117 2.31 0.54 -15.90
C ARG A 117 2.28 1.54 -14.77
N SER A 118 1.23 2.35 -14.64
CA SER A 118 1.18 3.43 -13.65
C SER A 118 -0.21 3.65 -13.04
N ILE A 119 -0.20 4.27 -11.87
CA ILE A 119 -1.36 4.75 -11.12
C ILE A 119 -1.23 6.25 -10.88
N SER A 120 -2.37 6.92 -10.70
CA SER A 120 -2.42 8.29 -10.19
C SER A 120 -2.60 8.29 -8.67
N ARG A 121 -1.91 9.21 -7.98
CA ARG A 121 -2.06 9.41 -6.53
C ARG A 121 -2.34 10.87 -6.20
N ASP A 122 -3.26 11.08 -5.27
CA ASP A 122 -3.71 12.41 -4.79
C ASP A 122 -3.09 12.77 -3.43
#